data_AF-A0A2J6STV1-F1
#
_entry.id   AF-A0A2J6STV1-F1
#
_cell.length_a   1.000
_cell.length_b   1.000
_cell.length_c   1.000
_cell.angle_alpha   90.00
_cell.angle_beta   90.00
_cell.angle_gamma   90.00
#
_symmetry.space_group_name_H-M   'P 1'
#
loop_
_entity.id
_entity.type
_entity.pdbx_description
1 polymer ?
#
loop_
_entity_poly.entity_id
_entity_poly.type
_entity_poly.pdbx_seq_one_letter_code
_entity_poly.pdbx_strand_id
1 'polypeptide(L)'
;MALPSISIASIVIGFISFSFTLAIWLHAFWDAFLTLGSAPNQIQDALSVLRQGLYEEREHLKRKRRRGEGDHPGSKLKSLYYEGGPTRVINDAVKDLIKEFKNYERPFLVTPHEGREKELEWSFDATQQYYKSDFWHRLLWLRARGHIYNIANRLEKAQIRRIAQETTETQFMLRDTMGMVREYENRLRAIEERLQMSRIGY
;
A
#
# COMPACT_ATOMS: atom_id res chain seq x y z
N MET A 1 -21.84 -71.05 6.75
CA MET A 1 -22.54 -70.20 5.76
C MET A 1 -21.48 -69.50 4.93
N ALA A 2 -21.21 -70.00 3.73
CA ALA A 2 -20.21 -69.42 2.83
C ALA A 2 -20.87 -68.28 2.05
N LEU A 3 -20.29 -67.07 2.11
CA LEU A 3 -20.71 -65.97 1.23
C LEU A 3 -20.45 -66.40 -0.22
N PRO A 4 -21.40 -66.23 -1.15
CA PRO A 4 -21.19 -66.58 -2.54
C PRO A 4 -19.97 -65.82 -3.07
N SER A 5 -19.03 -66.54 -3.67
CA SER A 5 -17.74 -66.02 -4.17
C SER A 5 -17.89 -64.79 -5.09
N ILE A 6 -19.01 -64.70 -5.80
CA ILE A 6 -19.40 -63.56 -6.63
C ILE A 6 -19.61 -62.27 -5.81
N SER A 7 -20.16 -62.38 -4.59
CA SER A 7 -20.35 -61.24 -3.69
C SER A 7 -19.05 -60.72 -3.10
N ILE A 8 -18.07 -61.60 -2.87
CA ILE A 8 -16.74 -61.18 -2.39
C ILE A 8 -15.99 -60.47 -3.51
N ALA A 9 -16.08 -60.99 -4.74
CA ALA A 9 -15.46 -60.36 -5.90
C ALA A 9 -16.00 -58.94 -6.18
N SER A 10 -17.32 -58.73 -6.09
CA SER A 10 -17.91 -57.40 -6.31
C SER A 10 -17.53 -56.39 -5.22
N ILE A 11 -17.43 -56.82 -3.96
CA ILE A 11 -16.97 -55.97 -2.85
C ILE A 11 -15.50 -55.55 -3.06
N VAL A 12 -14.63 -56.48 -3.46
CA VAL A 12 -13.22 -56.19 -3.72
C VAL A 12 -13.07 -55.20 -4.88
N ILE A 13 -13.79 -55.43 -5.99
CA ILE A 13 -13.78 -54.52 -7.15
C ILE A 13 -14.29 -53.13 -6.75
N GLY A 14 -15.40 -53.04 -6.02
CA GLY A 14 -15.95 -51.78 -5.55
C GLY A 14 -14.98 -51.01 -4.64
N PHE A 15 -14.27 -51.72 -3.76
CA PHE A 15 -13.27 -51.11 -2.88
C PHE A 15 -12.05 -50.60 -3.66
N ILE A 16 -11.60 -51.33 -4.68
CA ILE A 16 -10.51 -50.90 -5.56
C ILE A 16 -10.91 -49.65 -6.35
N SER A 17 -12.11 -49.62 -6.93
CA SER A 17 -12.63 -48.46 -7.67
C SER A 17 -12.84 -47.24 -6.76
N PHE A 18 -13.34 -47.43 -5.55
CA PHE A 18 -13.48 -46.36 -4.55
C PHE A 18 -12.12 -45.82 -4.11
N SER A 19 -11.15 -46.70 -3.84
CA SER A 19 -9.79 -46.31 -3.45
C SER A 19 -9.09 -45.53 -4.55
N PHE A 20 -9.29 -45.92 -5.82
CA PHE A 20 -8.74 -45.21 -6.97
C PHE A 20 -9.36 -43.81 -7.12
N THR A 21 -10.68 -43.70 -6.93
CA THR A 21 -11.39 -42.43 -6.96
C THR A 21 -10.93 -41.52 -5.82
N LEU A 22 -10.76 -42.07 -4.61
CA LEU A 22 -10.26 -41.35 -3.45
C LEU A 22 -8.81 -40.91 -3.65
N ALA A 23 -7.96 -41.73 -4.28
CA ALA A 23 -6.59 -41.37 -4.61
C ALA A 23 -6.52 -40.22 -5.62
N ILE A 24 -7.33 -40.25 -6.68
CA ILE A 24 -7.39 -39.14 -7.66
C ILE A 24 -7.89 -37.86 -6.99
N TRP A 25 -8.93 -37.95 -6.17
CA TRP A 25 -9.46 -36.79 -5.44
C TRP A 25 -8.42 -36.23 -4.48
N LEU A 26 -7.75 -37.09 -3.71
CA LEU A 26 -6.71 -36.68 -2.76
C LEU A 26 -5.49 -36.09 -3.48
N HIS A 27 -5.10 -36.63 -4.63
CA HIS A 27 -3.99 -36.10 -5.43
C HIS A 27 -4.32 -34.73 -5.99
N ALA A 28 -5.49 -34.55 -6.60
CA ALA A 28 -5.93 -33.24 -7.09
C ALA A 28 -6.09 -32.22 -5.96
N PHE A 29 -6.61 -32.66 -4.81
CA PHE A 29 -6.69 -31.85 -3.59
C PHE A 29 -5.31 -31.46 -3.08
N TRP A 30 -4.36 -32.40 -3.05
CA TRP A 30 -3.00 -32.16 -2.58
C TRP A 30 -2.20 -31.28 -3.54
N ASP A 31 -2.35 -31.45 -4.85
CA ASP A 31 -1.73 -30.59 -5.86
C ASP A 31 -2.25 -29.15 -5.78
N ALA A 32 -3.55 -28.98 -5.54
CA ALA A 32 -4.13 -27.67 -5.28
C ALA A 32 -3.56 -27.06 -3.98
N PHE A 33 -3.38 -27.87 -2.94
CA PHE A 33 -2.73 -27.47 -1.68
C PHE A 33 -1.22 -27.19 -1.82
N LEU A 34 -0.50 -27.90 -2.67
CA LEU A 34 0.93 -27.69 -2.93
C LEU A 34 1.17 -26.45 -3.80
N THR A 35 0.29 -26.19 -4.77
CA THR A 35 0.28 -24.94 -5.54
C THR A 35 0.02 -23.74 -4.63
N LEU A 36 -0.78 -23.95 -3.58
CA LEU A 36 -0.97 -23.00 -2.47
C LEU A 36 0.27 -22.93 -1.55
N GLY A 37 1.03 -24.02 -1.45
CA GLY A 37 2.30 -24.17 -0.74
C GLY A 37 3.49 -23.47 -1.40
N SER A 38 3.39 -23.11 -2.69
CA SER A 38 4.33 -22.26 -3.45
C SER A 38 4.26 -20.76 -3.07
N ALA A 39 3.48 -20.41 -2.06
CA ALA A 39 3.29 -19.05 -1.56
C ALA A 39 4.25 -18.57 -0.43
N PRO A 40 5.42 -19.18 -0.10
CA PRO A 40 6.23 -18.67 1.00
C PRO A 40 6.82 -17.29 0.68
N ASN A 41 7.19 -17.05 -0.60
CA ASN A 41 7.66 -15.74 -1.05
C ASN A 41 6.51 -14.72 -1.11
N GLN A 42 5.30 -15.15 -1.48
CA GLN A 42 4.15 -14.25 -1.61
C GLN A 42 3.72 -13.63 -0.28
N ILE A 43 3.85 -14.34 0.84
CA ILE A 43 3.51 -13.80 2.17
C ILE A 43 4.47 -12.67 2.51
N GLN A 44 5.77 -12.94 2.40
CA GLN A 44 6.81 -11.96 2.69
C GLN A 44 6.73 -10.77 1.74
N ASP A 45 6.58 -11.00 0.43
CA ASP A 45 6.48 -9.93 -0.57
C ASP A 45 5.24 -9.07 -0.34
N ALA A 46 4.07 -9.68 -0.12
CA ALA A 46 2.83 -8.94 0.09
C ALA A 46 2.85 -8.13 1.40
N LEU A 47 3.33 -8.72 2.50
CA LEU A 47 3.42 -8.02 3.78
C LEU A 47 4.49 -6.92 3.76
N SER A 48 5.67 -7.19 3.19
CA SER A 48 6.76 -6.20 3.10
C SER A 48 6.39 -5.02 2.20
N VAL A 49 5.81 -5.26 1.02
CA VAL A 49 5.35 -4.21 0.11
C VAL A 49 4.26 -3.37 0.76
N LEU A 50 3.26 -4.00 1.39
CA LEU A 50 2.18 -3.27 2.04
C LEU A 50 2.69 -2.44 3.22
N ARG A 51 3.59 -3.02 4.04
CA ARG A 51 4.22 -2.31 5.16
C ARG A 51 5.00 -1.10 4.67
N GLN A 52 5.80 -1.28 3.62
CA GLN A 52 6.56 -0.22 3.01
C GLN A 52 5.63 0.90 2.50
N GLY A 53 4.58 0.56 1.76
CA GLY A 53 3.62 1.53 1.25
C GLY A 53 2.89 2.31 2.37
N LEU A 54 2.48 1.62 3.44
CA LEU A 54 1.86 2.27 4.61
C LEU A 54 2.83 3.22 5.31
N TYR A 55 4.12 2.85 5.41
CA TYR A 55 5.13 3.66 6.07
C TYR A 55 5.47 4.91 5.26
N GLU A 56 5.71 4.73 3.96
CA GLU A 56 5.97 5.83 3.03
C GLU A 56 4.84 6.85 3.07
N GLU A 57 3.59 6.40 3.06
CA GLU A 57 2.43 7.27 3.12
C GLU A 57 2.34 8.00 4.48
N ARG A 58 2.60 7.31 5.59
CA ARG A 58 2.62 7.94 6.93
C ARG A 58 3.70 9.03 7.02
N GLU A 59 4.93 8.74 6.62
CA GLU A 59 6.03 9.70 6.67
C GLU A 59 5.80 10.85 5.70
N HIS A 60 5.23 10.58 4.53
CA HIS A 60 4.80 11.62 3.59
C HIS A 60 3.83 12.61 4.27
N LEU A 61 2.77 12.11 4.92
CA LEU A 61 1.79 12.94 5.61
C LEU A 61 2.39 13.70 6.80
N LYS A 62 3.31 13.07 7.53
CA LYS A 62 4.04 13.72 8.63
C LYS A 62 4.91 14.87 8.12
N ARG A 63 5.58 14.71 6.98
CA ARG A 63 6.36 15.78 6.33
C ARG A 63 5.44 16.90 5.82
N LYS A 64 4.30 16.56 5.19
CA LYS A 64 3.33 17.55 4.70
C LYS A 64 2.77 18.40 5.85
N ARG A 65 2.45 17.77 7.00
CA ARG A 65 2.04 18.50 8.22
C ARG A 65 3.14 19.44 8.71
N ARG A 66 4.38 18.97 8.85
CA ARG A 66 5.50 19.81 9.32
C ARG A 66 5.77 21.02 8.44
N ARG A 67 5.60 20.89 7.11
CA ARG A 67 5.73 22.00 6.16
C ARG A 67 4.60 23.01 6.27
N GLY A 68 3.36 22.56 6.51
CA GLY A 68 2.21 23.45 6.71
C GLY A 68 2.22 24.20 8.04
N GLU A 69 2.90 23.67 9.06
CA GLU A 69 2.97 24.25 10.41
C GLU A 69 4.06 25.35 10.55
N GLY A 70 4.94 25.51 9.54
CA GLY A 70 6.11 26.38 9.59
C GLY A 70 6.08 27.65 8.73
N ASP A 71 4.99 27.94 7.99
CA ASP A 71 5.00 29.00 6.97
C ASP A 71 4.08 30.20 7.29
N HIS A 72 4.74 31.31 7.62
CA HIS A 72 4.36 32.74 7.65
C HIS A 72 3.05 33.25 8.33
N PRO A 73 3.13 34.33 9.16
CA PRO A 73 1.98 34.96 9.83
C PRO A 73 0.98 35.69 8.90
N GLY A 74 1.21 35.73 7.59
CA GLY A 74 0.39 36.45 6.61
C GLY A 74 -0.63 35.59 5.85
N SER A 75 -0.67 34.27 6.07
CA SER A 75 -1.43 33.32 5.25
C SER A 75 -2.84 32.99 5.75
N LYS A 76 -3.40 33.76 6.71
CA LYS A 76 -4.71 33.50 7.34
C LYS A 76 -5.85 33.25 6.36
N LEU A 77 -5.80 33.82 5.15
CA LEU A 77 -6.80 33.59 4.10
C LEU A 77 -6.68 32.20 3.44
N LYS A 78 -5.47 31.62 3.35
CA LYS A 78 -5.21 30.25 2.87
C LYS A 78 -5.45 29.20 3.96
N SER A 79 -5.18 29.54 5.23
CA SER A 79 -5.40 28.65 6.38
C SER A 79 -6.86 28.23 6.50
N LEU A 80 -7.82 29.16 6.35
CA LEU A 80 -9.24 28.89 6.58
C LEU A 80 -9.88 27.88 5.59
N TYR A 81 -9.26 27.65 4.43
CA TYR A 81 -9.65 26.61 3.46
C TYR A 81 -8.91 25.26 3.67
N TYR A 82 -7.87 25.22 4.50
CA TYR A 82 -6.93 24.08 4.62
C TYR A 82 -6.77 23.50 6.04
N GLU A 83 -7.20 24.22 7.08
CA GLU A 83 -6.84 23.95 8.49
C GLU A 83 -7.48 22.69 9.10
N GLY A 84 -8.41 22.04 8.38
CA GLY A 84 -9.02 20.76 8.77
C GLY A 84 -9.22 19.77 7.62
N GLY A 85 -8.57 20.01 6.47
CA GLY A 85 -8.94 19.44 5.17
C GLY A 85 -8.65 17.94 4.99
N PRO A 86 -8.97 17.41 3.78
CA PRO A 86 -8.86 15.99 3.38
C PRO A 86 -7.56 15.28 3.79
N THR A 87 -6.46 16.01 3.95
CA THR A 87 -5.17 15.47 4.41
C THR A 87 -5.24 14.93 5.85
N ARG A 88 -6.04 15.52 6.74
CA ARG A 88 -6.29 14.96 8.09
C ARG A 88 -7.08 13.66 8.01
N VAL A 89 -8.13 13.62 7.18
CA VAL A 89 -8.94 12.42 6.95
C VAL A 89 -8.09 11.30 6.35
N ILE A 90 -7.20 11.62 5.40
CA ILE A 90 -6.24 10.67 4.84
C ILE A 90 -5.25 10.21 5.91
N ASN A 91 -4.77 11.11 6.78
CA ASN A 91 -3.88 10.76 7.88
C ASN A 91 -4.52 9.81 8.89
N ASP A 92 -5.76 10.05 9.27
CA ASP A 92 -6.48 9.18 10.20
C ASP A 92 -6.84 7.85 9.53
N ALA A 93 -7.21 7.85 8.25
CA ALA A 93 -7.40 6.64 7.48
C ALA A 93 -6.12 5.79 7.40
N VAL A 94 -4.96 6.41 7.16
CA VAL A 94 -3.66 5.71 7.12
C VAL A 94 -3.29 5.16 8.50
N LYS A 95 -3.55 5.89 9.59
CA LYS A 95 -3.35 5.35 10.95
C LYS A 95 -4.24 4.13 11.23
N ASP A 96 -5.50 4.19 10.81
CA ASP A 96 -6.42 3.07 10.96
C ASP A 96 -5.97 1.85 10.15
N LEU A 97 -5.52 2.06 8.90
CA LEU A 97 -4.95 1.00 8.06
C LEU A 97 -3.69 0.39 8.69
N ILE A 98 -2.82 1.21 9.28
CA ILE A 98 -1.63 0.73 10.00
C ILE A 98 -2.02 -0.12 11.20
N LYS A 99 -3.01 0.33 11.99
CA LYS A 99 -3.49 -0.42 13.16
C LYS A 99 -4.10 -1.76 12.75
N GLU A 100 -4.90 -1.77 11.68
CA GLU A 100 -5.50 -2.97 11.11
C GLU A 100 -4.42 -3.93 10.59
N PHE A 101 -3.46 -3.42 9.80
CA PHE A 101 -2.33 -4.17 9.29
C PHE A 101 -1.51 -4.82 10.41
N LYS A 102 -1.17 -4.07 11.47
CA LYS A 102 -0.42 -4.59 12.63
C LYS A 102 -1.11 -5.79 13.28
N ASN A 103 -2.43 -5.79 13.37
CA ASN A 103 -3.17 -6.92 13.93
C ASN A 103 -3.02 -8.19 13.09
N TYR A 104 -2.98 -8.05 11.76
CA TYR A 104 -2.80 -9.16 10.83
C TYR A 104 -1.35 -9.58 10.64
N GLU A 105 -0.40 -8.66 10.78
CA GLU A 105 1.04 -8.90 10.64
C GLU A 105 1.62 -9.63 11.87
N ARG A 106 1.14 -9.29 13.08
CA ARG A 106 1.63 -9.81 14.37
C ARG A 106 1.89 -11.33 14.42
N PRO A 107 1.00 -12.23 13.96
CA PRO A 107 1.25 -13.66 14.03
C PRO A 107 2.38 -14.15 13.13
N PHE A 108 2.81 -13.37 12.14
CA PHE A 108 3.84 -13.76 11.16
C PHE A 108 5.25 -13.28 11.52
N LEU A 109 5.38 -12.44 12.55
CA LEU A 109 6.66 -11.80 12.92
C LEU A 109 7.56 -12.76 13.71
N VAL A 110 8.80 -12.93 13.24
CA VAL A 110 9.81 -13.76 13.93
C VAL A 110 10.27 -13.11 15.23
N THR A 111 10.44 -11.78 15.24
CA THR A 111 10.87 -10.96 16.37
C THR A 111 9.80 -9.91 16.69
N PRO A 112 8.86 -10.21 17.60
CA PRO A 112 7.96 -9.20 18.10
C PRO A 112 8.80 -8.12 18.82
N HIS A 113 8.73 -6.88 18.36
CA HIS A 113 9.44 -5.77 19.00
C HIS A 113 8.76 -5.48 20.34
N GLU A 114 9.46 -5.71 21.44
CA GLU A 114 8.92 -5.53 22.79
C GLU A 114 9.49 -4.26 23.43
N GLY A 115 8.66 -3.49 24.15
CA GLY A 115 9.11 -2.29 24.87
C GLY A 115 9.48 -1.08 23.99
N ARG A 116 10.70 -0.52 24.19
CA ARG A 116 11.18 0.73 23.55
C ARG A 116 11.36 0.62 22.03
N GLU A 117 11.49 -0.59 21.49
CA GLU A 117 11.64 -0.85 20.06
C GLU A 117 10.33 -0.69 19.27
N LYS A 118 9.18 -0.65 19.96
CA LYS A 118 7.86 -0.42 19.38
C LYS A 118 7.74 0.93 18.66
N GLU A 119 8.50 1.93 19.14
CA GLU A 119 8.57 3.25 18.51
C GLU A 119 9.45 3.24 17.24
N LEU A 120 10.38 2.28 17.15
CA LEU A 120 11.29 2.06 16.02
C LEU A 120 10.78 1.02 15.01
N GLU A 121 9.72 0.25 15.32
CA GLU A 121 9.05 -0.71 14.41
C GLU A 121 8.69 -0.11 13.04
N TRP A 122 8.51 1.20 12.99
CA TRP A 122 8.18 1.96 11.80
C TRP A 122 9.26 3.00 11.53
N SER A 123 10.52 2.64 11.71
CA SER A 123 11.69 3.35 11.19
C SER A 123 12.21 2.64 9.93
N PHE A 124 13.01 3.34 9.12
CA PHE A 124 13.52 2.83 7.84
C PHE A 124 14.26 1.47 7.95
N ASP A 125 14.84 1.17 9.11
CA ASP A 125 15.58 -0.08 9.39
C ASP A 125 14.63 -1.27 9.69
N ALA A 126 13.41 -0.98 10.16
CA ALA A 126 12.43 -1.98 10.57
C ALA A 126 11.54 -2.51 9.42
N THR A 127 11.76 -2.08 8.19
CA THR A 127 11.10 -2.67 7.00
C THR A 127 11.74 -3.99 6.57
N GLN A 128 12.98 -4.28 7.00
CA GLN A 128 13.68 -5.54 6.75
C GLN A 128 13.33 -6.63 7.77
N GLN A 129 12.05 -6.80 8.09
CA GLN A 129 11.62 -7.86 9.01
C GLN A 129 11.49 -9.21 8.30
N TYR A 130 12.03 -10.25 8.95
CA TYR A 130 11.86 -11.63 8.52
C TYR A 130 10.50 -12.16 8.98
N TYR A 131 9.74 -12.73 8.05
CA TYR A 131 8.44 -13.36 8.32
C TYR A 131 8.61 -14.88 8.47
N LYS A 132 7.86 -15.49 9.41
CA LYS A 132 7.77 -16.94 9.52
C LYS A 132 6.85 -17.50 8.44
N SER A 133 7.36 -18.48 7.70
CA SER A 133 6.66 -19.11 6.56
C SER A 133 6.41 -20.61 6.78
N ASP A 134 6.09 -21.01 8.02
CA ASP A 134 5.73 -22.40 8.35
C ASP A 134 4.36 -22.80 7.77
N PHE A 135 4.06 -24.10 7.73
CA PHE A 135 2.79 -24.64 7.25
C PHE A 135 1.56 -24.03 7.95
N TRP A 136 1.61 -23.86 9.28
CA TRP A 136 0.52 -23.22 10.04
C TRP A 136 0.34 -21.73 9.70
N HIS A 137 1.44 -21.01 9.49
CA HIS A 137 1.40 -19.62 9.05
C HIS A 137 0.80 -19.52 7.63
N ARG A 138 1.04 -20.49 6.75
CA ARG A 138 0.41 -20.54 5.41
C ARG A 138 -1.10 -20.76 5.50
N LEU A 139 -1.57 -21.62 6.39
CA LEU A 139 -3.00 -21.81 6.61
C LEU A 139 -3.65 -20.53 7.17
N LEU A 140 -2.98 -19.86 8.10
CA LEU A 140 -3.42 -18.59 8.67
C LEU A 140 -3.43 -17.47 7.61
N TRP A 141 -2.44 -17.46 6.71
CA TRP A 141 -2.37 -16.55 5.57
C TRP A 141 -3.57 -16.69 4.65
N LEU A 142 -4.04 -17.89 4.34
CA LEU A 142 -5.19 -18.06 3.45
C LEU A 142 -6.45 -17.36 3.96
N ARG A 143 -6.63 -17.34 5.28
CA ARG A 143 -7.70 -16.59 5.93
C ARG A 143 -7.42 -15.08 5.94
N ALA A 144 -6.18 -14.67 6.22
CA ALA A 144 -5.80 -13.27 6.37
C ALA A 144 -5.60 -12.53 5.01
N ARG A 145 -5.28 -13.25 3.94
CA ARG A 145 -4.91 -12.71 2.62
C ARG A 145 -5.95 -11.76 2.06
N GLY A 146 -7.24 -12.11 2.19
CA GLY A 146 -8.35 -11.24 1.75
C GLY A 146 -8.38 -9.90 2.49
N HIS A 147 -8.11 -9.91 3.80
CA HIS A 147 -8.05 -8.68 4.59
C HIS A 147 -6.83 -7.82 4.23
N ILE A 148 -5.68 -8.46 4.03
CA ILE A 148 -4.43 -7.78 3.67
C ILE A 148 -4.57 -7.09 2.30
N TYR A 149 -5.18 -7.75 1.31
CA TYR A 149 -5.48 -7.10 0.03
C TYR A 149 -6.51 -5.98 0.15
N ASN A 150 -7.47 -6.09 1.06
CA ASN A 150 -8.40 -5.00 1.31
C ASN A 150 -7.68 -3.76 1.88
N ILE A 151 -6.75 -3.95 2.83
CA ILE A 151 -5.90 -2.88 3.37
C ILE A 151 -5.06 -2.26 2.24
N ALA A 152 -4.45 -3.09 1.38
CA ALA A 152 -3.69 -2.63 0.22
C ALA A 152 -4.55 -1.77 -0.73
N ASN A 153 -5.73 -2.26 -1.11
CA ASN A 153 -6.67 -1.52 -1.97
C ASN A 153 -7.12 -0.19 -1.35
N ARG A 154 -7.30 -0.15 -0.02
CA ARG A 154 -7.67 1.08 0.70
C ARG A 154 -6.51 2.07 0.75
N LEU A 155 -5.28 1.59 0.95
CA LEU A 155 -4.07 2.40 0.87
C LEU A 155 -3.89 2.98 -0.53
N GLU A 156 -4.01 2.16 -1.58
CA GLU A 156 -3.90 2.61 -2.97
C GLU A 156 -4.91 3.73 -3.27
N LYS A 157 -6.17 3.56 -2.84
CA LYS A 157 -7.18 4.62 -2.97
C LYS A 157 -6.79 5.91 -2.24
N ALA A 158 -6.16 5.80 -1.07
CA ALA A 158 -5.66 6.97 -0.34
C ALA A 158 -4.51 7.66 -1.09
N GLN A 159 -3.57 6.88 -1.62
CA GLN A 159 -2.46 7.36 -2.43
C GLN A 159 -2.93 8.06 -3.71
N ILE A 160 -3.90 7.48 -4.44
CA ILE A 160 -4.47 8.10 -5.65
C ILE A 160 -5.12 9.44 -5.32
N ARG A 161 -5.89 9.53 -4.22
CA ARG A 161 -6.51 10.78 -3.78
C ARG A 161 -5.48 11.85 -3.43
N ARG A 162 -4.41 11.47 -2.75
CA ARG A 162 -3.28 12.36 -2.45
C ARG A 162 -2.59 12.85 -3.73
N ILE A 163 -2.26 11.94 -4.66
CA ILE A 163 -1.63 12.29 -5.93
C ILE A 163 -2.50 13.30 -6.69
N ALA A 164 -3.80 13.05 -6.77
CA ALA A 164 -4.73 13.97 -7.43
C ALA A 164 -4.71 15.37 -6.80
N GLN A 165 -4.65 15.46 -5.46
CA GLN A 165 -4.54 16.74 -4.75
C GLN A 165 -3.22 17.44 -5.03
N GLU A 166 -2.10 16.72 -4.96
CA GLU A 166 -0.77 17.29 -5.23
C GLU A 166 -0.64 17.76 -6.68
N THR A 167 -1.14 16.98 -7.65
CA THR A 167 -1.16 17.39 -9.05
C THR A 167 -2.00 18.64 -9.27
N THR A 168 -3.11 18.77 -8.53
CA THR A 168 -3.95 19.97 -8.59
C THR A 168 -3.22 21.18 -7.99
N GLU A 169 -2.60 21.01 -6.82
CA GLU A 169 -1.79 22.06 -6.18
C GLU A 169 -0.63 22.51 -7.10
N THR A 170 0.10 21.57 -7.71
CA THR A 170 1.20 21.90 -8.63
C THR A 170 0.71 22.57 -9.90
N GLN A 171 -0.44 22.18 -10.44
CA GLN A 171 -1.06 22.84 -11.59
C GLN A 171 -1.36 24.31 -11.31
N PHE A 172 -1.90 24.63 -10.12
CA PHE A 172 -2.15 26.01 -9.74
C PHE A 172 -0.86 26.82 -9.60
N MET A 173 0.15 26.26 -8.91
CA MET A 173 1.46 26.90 -8.77
C MET A 173 2.11 27.17 -10.13
N LEU A 174 2.03 26.22 -11.06
CA LEU A 174 2.58 26.35 -12.41
C LEU A 174 1.84 27.43 -13.23
N ARG A 175 0.52 27.54 -13.06
CA ARG A 175 -0.25 28.60 -13.71
C ARG A 175 0.17 29.98 -13.20
N ASP A 176 0.39 30.11 -11.90
CA ASP A 176 0.81 31.37 -11.28
C ASP A 176 2.23 31.76 -11.73
N THR A 177 3.17 30.82 -11.78
CA THR A 177 4.52 31.09 -12.29
C THR A 177 4.50 31.47 -13.78
N MET A 178 3.66 30.82 -14.59
CA MET A 178 3.50 31.18 -16.00
C MET A 178 2.91 32.59 -16.17
N GLY A 179 2.02 33.01 -15.26
CA GLY A 179 1.54 34.38 -15.16
C GLY A 179 2.68 35.38 -14.91
N MET A 180 3.53 35.09 -13.93
CA MET A 180 4.70 35.93 -13.62
C MET A 180 5.69 35.99 -14.80
N VAL A 181 5.96 34.88 -15.48
CA VAL A 181 6.85 34.84 -16.66
C VAL A 181 6.31 35.75 -17.76
N ARG A 182 5.01 35.71 -18.05
CA ARG A 182 4.39 36.62 -19.04
C ARG A 182 4.48 38.08 -18.64
N GLU A 183 4.35 38.38 -17.34
CA GLU A 183 4.53 39.74 -16.84
C GLU A 183 5.97 40.23 -17.02
N TYR A 184 6.96 39.36 -16.76
CA TYR A 184 8.37 39.67 -17.01
C TYR A 184 8.68 39.87 -18.49
N GLU A 185 8.12 39.05 -19.40
CA GLU A 185 8.25 39.25 -20.84
C GLU A 185 7.69 40.60 -21.29
N ASN A 186 6.52 40.99 -20.81
CA ASN A 186 5.92 42.29 -21.12
C ASN A 186 6.78 43.45 -20.61
N ARG A 187 7.33 43.33 -19.39
CA ARG A 187 8.25 44.32 -18.82
C ARG A 187 9.55 44.43 -19.62
N LEU A 188 10.12 43.30 -20.05
CA LEU A 188 11.32 43.28 -20.88
C LEU A 188 11.09 43.92 -22.24
N ARG A 189 9.96 43.65 -22.90
CA ARG A 189 9.59 44.31 -24.16
C ARG A 189 9.45 45.82 -24.00
N ALA A 190 8.81 46.29 -22.92
CA ALA A 190 8.70 47.71 -22.64
C ALA A 190 10.08 48.38 -22.42
N ILE A 191 11.04 47.66 -21.84
CA ILE A 191 12.43 48.14 -21.70
C ILE A 191 13.13 48.17 -23.07
N GLU A 192 12.95 47.14 -23.89
CA GLU A 192 13.51 47.06 -25.24
C GLU A 192 13.00 48.18 -26.15
N GLU A 193 11.68 48.45 -26.15
CA GLU A 193 11.07 49.55 -26.90
C GLU A 193 11.65 50.92 -26.48
N ARG A 194 11.84 51.14 -25.17
CA ARG A 194 12.47 52.36 -24.65
C ARG A 194 13.92 52.49 -25.10
N LEU A 195 14.69 51.40 -25.09
CA LEU A 195 16.07 51.38 -25.56
C LEU A 195 16.16 51.65 -27.07
N GLN A 196 15.26 51.10 -27.86
CA GLN A 196 15.21 51.35 -29.31
C GLN A 196 14.87 52.82 -29.60
N MET A 197 13.90 53.41 -28.90
CA MET A 197 13.60 54.85 -29.06
C MET A 197 14.78 55.73 -28.65
N SER A 198 15.54 55.37 -27.60
CA SER A 198 16.76 56.09 -27.22
C SER A 198 17.89 56.00 -28.26
N ARG A 199 17.90 54.96 -29.10
CA ARG A 199 18.94 54.73 -30.12
C ARG A 199 18.69 55.50 -31.42
N ILE A 200 17.44 55.88 -31.71
CA ILE A 200 17.04 56.62 -32.92
C ILE A 200 17.17 58.15 -32.73
N GLY A 201 17.39 58.62 -31.50
CA GLY A 201 17.54 60.04 -31.15
C GLY A 201 18.92 60.67 -31.38
N TYR A 202 19.80 60.06 -32.18
CA TYR A 202 21.10 60.62 -32.59
C TYR A 202 21.22 60.67 -34.11
#